data_AF-A0A9X8YQ76-F1
#
_entry.id   AF-A0A9X8YQ76-F1
#
_cell.length_a   1.000
_cell.length_b   1.000
_cell.length_c   1.000
_cell.angle_alpha   90.00
_cell.angle_beta   90.00
_cell.angle_gamma   90.00
#
_symmetry.space_group_name_H-M   'P 1'
#
loop_
_entity.id
_entity.type
_entity.pdbx_description
1 polymer ?
#
loop_
_entity_poly.entity_id
_entity_poly.type
_entity_poly.pdbx_seq_one_letter_code
_entity_poly.pdbx_strand_id
1 'polypeptide(L)'
;TEATRSGKLPTDNFGVPLAGSLIPWIDKQLDNGQSREEWKGQAETNKILNTGSVIPVDGLCVRVGALRCHSQAFTLKLKKDVSLPEIEQMLATHNDWVRVIPNDRELTMRELTPAAVTGTLNTPVG
;
A
#
# COMPACT_ATOMS: atom_id res chain seq x y z
N THR A 1 14.54 -14.89 -12.26
CA THR A 1 14.75 -15.94 -13.29
C THR A 1 16.11 -15.73 -13.95
N GLU A 2 16.54 -16.58 -14.90
CA GLU A 2 17.72 -16.30 -15.73
C GLU A 2 17.56 -14.98 -16.50
N ALA A 3 16.35 -14.74 -17.05
CA ALA A 3 16.02 -13.50 -17.76
C ALA A 3 16.27 -12.24 -16.91
N THR A 4 15.85 -12.21 -15.64
CA THR A 4 16.05 -11.03 -14.78
C THR A 4 17.51 -10.78 -14.40
N ARG A 5 18.36 -11.81 -14.42
CA ARG A 5 19.80 -11.72 -14.12
C ARG A 5 20.68 -11.48 -15.35
N SER A 6 20.11 -11.61 -16.56
CA SER A 6 20.86 -11.56 -17.81
C SER A 6 21.42 -10.17 -18.18
N GLY A 7 20.97 -9.11 -17.50
CA GLY A 7 21.31 -7.71 -17.84
C GLY A 7 20.66 -7.20 -19.14
N LYS A 8 19.77 -7.97 -19.77
CA LYS A 8 19.13 -7.63 -21.06
C LYS A 8 17.81 -6.88 -20.93
N LEU A 9 17.21 -6.84 -19.75
CA LEU A 9 15.97 -6.11 -19.53
C LEU A 9 16.26 -4.60 -19.54
N PRO A 10 15.39 -3.75 -20.13
CA PRO A 10 15.58 -2.31 -20.12
C PRO A 10 15.45 -1.76 -18.70
N THR A 11 16.42 -0.95 -18.26
CA THR A 11 16.49 -0.40 -16.89
C THR A 11 16.65 1.11 -16.84
N ASP A 12 16.59 1.83 -17.96
CA ASP A 12 16.93 3.27 -18.03
C ASP A 12 16.18 4.13 -17.01
N ASN A 13 14.92 3.81 -16.72
CA ASN A 13 14.08 4.58 -15.79
C ASN A 13 14.18 4.12 -14.32
N PHE A 14 14.39 2.83 -14.08
CA PHE A 14 14.36 2.25 -12.72
C PHE A 14 15.75 1.95 -12.17
N GLY A 15 16.81 2.01 -12.99
CA GLY A 15 18.17 1.60 -12.65
C GLY A 15 18.37 0.09 -12.51
N VAL A 16 17.31 -0.66 -12.18
CA VAL A 16 17.32 -2.12 -12.01
C VAL A 16 16.06 -2.76 -12.61
N PRO A 17 16.07 -4.08 -12.92
CA PRO A 17 14.90 -4.75 -13.46
C PRO A 17 13.71 -4.77 -12.50
N LEU A 18 12.54 -4.37 -12.98
CA LEU A 18 11.26 -4.47 -12.25
C LEU A 18 10.44 -5.70 -12.63
N ALA A 19 10.38 -6.05 -13.92
CA ALA A 19 9.63 -7.20 -14.40
C ALA A 19 10.19 -8.50 -13.80
N GLY A 20 9.35 -9.28 -13.12
CA GLY A 20 9.78 -10.51 -12.43
C GLY A 20 10.67 -10.26 -11.19
N SER A 21 10.63 -9.04 -10.64
CA SER A 21 11.41 -8.58 -9.48
C SER A 21 10.58 -7.62 -8.62
N LEU A 22 11.23 -6.96 -7.67
CA LEU A 22 10.74 -5.82 -6.87
C LEU A 22 11.90 -4.90 -6.50
N ILE A 23 11.62 -3.65 -6.13
CA ILE A 23 12.62 -2.66 -5.68
C ILE A 23 12.23 -2.16 -4.28
N PRO A 24 12.95 -2.53 -3.21
CA PRO A 24 12.59 -2.21 -1.83
C PRO A 24 13.12 -0.83 -1.38
N TRP A 25 13.08 0.16 -2.27
CA TRP A 25 13.45 1.54 -1.98
C TRP A 25 12.75 2.45 -2.98
N ILE A 26 12.02 3.46 -2.49
CA ILE A 26 11.34 4.43 -3.35
C ILE A 26 11.76 5.84 -2.92
N ASP A 27 12.25 6.63 -3.88
CA ASP A 27 12.67 8.02 -3.65
C ASP A 27 14.00 8.13 -2.86
N LYS A 28 14.42 9.35 -2.54
CA LYS A 28 15.72 9.67 -1.92
C LYS A 28 15.90 9.01 -0.55
N GLN A 29 17.14 8.67 -0.20
CA GLN A 29 17.53 8.28 1.16
C GLN A 29 17.56 9.51 2.09
N LEU A 30 17.08 9.33 3.31
CA LEU A 30 17.15 10.31 4.39
C LEU A 30 18.17 9.88 5.45
N ASP A 31 18.64 10.83 6.26
CA ASP A 31 19.69 10.61 7.27
C ASP A 31 19.28 9.60 8.36
N ASN A 32 17.97 9.43 8.59
CA ASN A 32 17.43 8.52 9.60
C ASN A 32 17.26 7.06 9.09
N GLY A 33 17.70 6.76 7.87
CA GLY A 33 17.61 5.43 7.27
C GLY A 33 16.30 5.14 6.53
N GLN A 34 15.30 6.01 6.61
CA GLN A 34 14.10 5.89 5.78
C GLN A 34 14.38 6.36 4.35
N SER A 35 13.61 5.83 3.41
CA SER A 35 13.37 6.50 2.14
C SER A 35 12.40 7.67 2.33
N ARG A 36 12.44 8.66 1.44
CA ARG A 36 11.52 9.81 1.49
C ARG A 36 10.06 9.37 1.33
N GLU A 37 9.78 8.29 0.62
CA GLU A 37 8.41 7.76 0.49
C GLU A 37 7.85 7.22 1.81
N GLU A 38 8.68 6.53 2.61
CA GLU A 38 8.28 6.01 3.93
C GLU A 38 8.06 7.16 4.93
N TRP A 39 8.97 8.13 4.95
CA TRP A 39 8.88 9.31 5.82
C TRP A 39 7.59 10.12 5.60
N LYS A 40 7.13 10.25 4.34
CA LYS A 40 5.87 10.95 4.02
C LYS A 40 4.67 10.32 4.72
N GLY A 41 4.67 9.00 4.96
CA GLY A 41 3.58 8.30 5.63
C GLY A 41 3.17 8.99 6.94
N GLN A 42 4.11 9.17 7.87
CA GLN A 42 3.82 9.85 9.13
C GLN A 42 3.54 11.34 8.94
N ALA A 43 4.39 12.03 8.18
CA ALA A 43 4.34 13.48 8.06
C ALA A 43 3.01 13.96 7.45
N GLU A 44 2.56 13.29 6.39
CA GLU A 44 1.36 13.66 5.65
C GLU A 44 0.08 13.20 6.36
N THR A 45 0.03 11.97 6.88
CA THR A 45 -1.16 11.46 7.61
C THR A 45 -1.52 12.36 8.79
N ASN A 46 -0.54 12.74 9.62
CA ASN A 46 -0.80 13.58 10.79
C ASN A 46 -1.19 15.01 10.42
N LYS A 47 -0.66 15.53 9.30
CA LYS A 47 -1.03 16.84 8.76
C LYS A 47 -2.47 16.85 8.22
N ILE A 48 -2.85 15.85 7.42
CA ILE A 48 -4.20 15.73 6.84
C ILE A 48 -5.25 15.61 7.95
N LEU A 49 -4.99 14.78 8.96
CA LEU A 49 -5.92 14.53 10.06
C LEU A 49 -5.89 15.63 11.15
N ASN A 50 -4.99 16.61 11.04
CA ASN A 50 -4.79 17.68 12.03
C ASN A 50 -4.76 17.15 13.48
N THR A 51 -3.97 16.11 13.72
CA THR A 51 -3.96 15.38 14.99
C THR A 51 -3.40 16.21 16.15
N GLY A 52 -4.01 16.11 17.33
CA GLY A 52 -3.48 16.73 18.56
C GLY A 52 -2.29 15.97 19.17
N SER A 53 -2.10 14.71 18.79
CA SER A 53 -0.95 13.88 19.14
C SER A 53 -0.56 13.03 17.94
N VAL A 54 0.74 12.96 17.64
CA VAL A 54 1.25 12.19 16.50
C VAL A 54 0.78 10.73 16.58
N ILE A 55 0.12 10.27 15.53
CA ILE A 55 -0.13 8.86 15.22
C ILE A 55 1.11 8.34 14.50
N PRO A 56 1.87 7.41 15.09
CA PRO A 56 3.03 6.84 14.42
C PRO A 56 2.61 6.05 13.18
N VAL A 57 3.25 6.35 12.05
CA VAL A 57 3.05 5.62 10.79
C VAL A 57 4.43 5.35 10.21
N ASP A 58 4.76 4.08 10.02
CA ASP A 58 6.04 3.67 9.44
C ASP A 58 5.85 2.36 8.68
N GLY A 59 6.81 2.01 7.83
CA GLY A 59 6.74 0.81 7.02
C GLY A 59 7.82 0.75 5.95
N LEU A 60 7.63 -0.16 4.99
CA LEU A 60 8.51 -0.33 3.84
C LEU A 60 7.75 0.01 2.55
N CYS A 61 8.33 0.88 1.73
CA CYS A 61 7.77 1.24 0.43
C CYS A 61 8.46 0.43 -0.69
N VAL A 62 7.74 -0.54 -1.25
CA VAL A 62 8.28 -1.48 -2.26
C VAL A 62 7.63 -1.26 -3.62
N ARG A 63 8.44 -1.05 -4.66
CA ARG A 63 7.98 -1.01 -6.05
C ARG A 63 7.81 -2.43 -6.57
N VAL A 64 6.63 -2.72 -7.11
CA VAL A 64 6.31 -4.00 -7.78
C VAL A 64 5.84 -3.75 -9.21
N GLY A 65 5.83 -4.80 -10.03
CA GLY A 65 5.40 -4.75 -11.43
C GLY A 65 3.89 -4.61 -11.65
N ALA A 66 3.24 -3.66 -10.98
CA ALA A 66 1.86 -3.26 -11.24
C ALA A 66 1.83 -1.91 -11.97
N LEU A 67 0.91 -1.72 -12.91
CA LEU A 67 0.91 -0.53 -13.77
C LEU A 67 0.47 0.75 -13.04
N ARG A 68 -0.66 0.70 -12.31
CA ARG A 68 -1.30 1.94 -11.79
C ARG A 68 -2.13 1.79 -10.52
N CYS A 69 -2.00 0.68 -9.82
CA CYS A 69 -2.61 0.49 -8.50
C CYS A 69 -1.53 0.31 -7.46
N HIS A 70 -1.78 0.80 -6.26
CA HIS A 70 -0.98 0.51 -5.08
C HIS A 70 -1.79 -0.42 -4.18
N SER A 71 -1.11 -1.46 -3.70
CA SER A 71 -1.63 -2.38 -2.68
C SER A 71 -0.81 -2.16 -1.42
N GLN A 72 -1.46 -2.18 -0.27
CA GLN A 72 -0.82 -1.92 1.02
C GLN A 72 -1.27 -3.00 2.01
N ALA A 73 -0.31 -3.54 2.76
CA ALA A 73 -0.58 -4.46 3.85
C ALA A 73 -0.29 -3.74 5.17
N PHE A 74 -1.25 -3.78 6.11
CA PHE A 74 -1.18 -3.02 7.35
C PHE A 74 -1.14 -3.93 8.56
N THR A 75 -0.36 -3.52 9.57
CA THR A 75 -0.50 -4.00 10.94
C THR A 75 -0.92 -2.80 11.79
N LEU A 76 -2.16 -2.81 12.26
CA LEU A 76 -2.75 -1.68 12.98
C LEU A 76 -2.85 -1.98 14.47
N LYS A 77 -2.25 -1.13 15.31
CA LYS A 77 -2.45 -1.19 16.76
C LYS A 77 -3.65 -0.32 17.15
N LEU A 78 -4.75 -0.95 17.53
CA LEU A 78 -5.93 -0.24 18.03
C LEU A 78 -5.71 0.28 19.46
N LYS A 79 -6.44 1.34 19.81
CA LYS A 79 -6.40 1.95 21.17
C LYS A 79 -7.19 1.15 22.20
N LYS A 80 -8.14 0.35 21.74
CA LYS A 80 -9.00 -0.53 22.53
C LYS A 80 -9.37 -1.74 21.68
N ASP A 81 -9.88 -2.78 22.32
CA ASP A 81 -10.48 -3.91 21.62
C ASP A 81 -11.80 -3.45 20.96
N VAL A 82 -11.98 -3.83 19.70
CA VAL A 82 -13.13 -3.48 18.85
C VAL A 82 -13.45 -4.72 18.03
N SER A 83 -14.73 -5.09 17.99
CA SER A 83 -15.13 -6.28 17.24
C SER A 83 -14.93 -6.08 15.73
N LEU A 84 -14.63 -7.17 15.01
CA LEU A 84 -14.48 -7.12 13.54
C LEU A 84 -15.73 -6.54 12.84
N PRO A 85 -16.98 -6.93 13.19
CA PRO A 85 -18.16 -6.34 12.55
C PRO A 85 -18.27 -4.82 12.75
N GLU A 86 -17.84 -4.30 13.90
CA GLU A 86 -17.82 -2.86 14.16
C GLU A 86 -16.76 -2.16 13.29
N ILE A 87 -15.56 -2.75 13.15
CA ILE A 87 -14.50 -2.23 12.28
C ILE A 87 -14.96 -2.20 10.81
N GLU A 88 -15.53 -3.31 10.33
CA GLU A 88 -16.05 -3.43 8.96
C GLU A 88 -17.13 -2.37 8.68
N GLN A 89 -18.06 -2.18 9.61
CA GLN A 89 -19.11 -1.16 9.49
C GLN A 89 -18.55 0.26 9.47
N MET A 90 -17.59 0.57 10.35
CA MET A 90 -16.93 1.88 10.39
C MET A 90 -16.21 2.19 9.08
N LEU A 91 -15.51 1.20 8.51
CA LEU A 91 -14.84 1.34 7.22
C LEU A 91 -15.85 1.54 6.10
N ALA A 92 -16.85 0.66 5.98
CA ALA A 92 -17.82 0.66 4.88
C ALA A 92 -18.67 1.94 4.80
N THR A 93 -18.84 2.66 5.91
CA THR A 93 -19.67 3.88 5.98
C THR A 93 -18.88 5.19 5.93
N HIS A 94 -17.55 5.13 5.85
CA HIS A 94 -16.72 6.33 5.93
C HIS A 94 -16.84 7.24 4.69
N ASN A 95 -16.99 6.67 3.48
CA ASN A 95 -17.09 7.41 2.22
C ASN A 95 -17.67 6.54 1.09
N ASP A 96 -17.96 7.13 -0.07
CA ASP A 96 -18.63 6.44 -1.19
C ASP A 96 -17.72 5.47 -1.96
N TRP A 97 -16.40 5.51 -1.76
CA TRP A 97 -15.43 4.75 -2.57
C TRP A 97 -14.84 3.53 -1.87
N VAL A 98 -14.92 3.47 -0.54
CA VAL A 98 -14.42 2.34 0.24
C VAL A 98 -15.34 1.14 0.08
N ARG A 99 -14.76 -0.04 -0.12
CA ARG A 99 -15.50 -1.29 -0.23
C ARG A 99 -14.85 -2.35 0.63
N VAL A 100 -15.53 -2.79 1.67
CA VAL A 100 -15.07 -3.90 2.51
C VAL A 100 -15.32 -5.21 1.76
N ILE A 101 -14.24 -5.92 1.43
CA ILE A 101 -14.26 -7.24 0.81
C ILE A 101 -14.27 -8.27 1.93
N PRO A 102 -15.22 -9.22 1.95
CA PRO A 102 -15.24 -10.25 2.97
C PRO A 102 -13.94 -11.05 2.96
N ASN A 103 -13.47 -11.45 4.15
CA ASN A 103 -12.31 -12.31 4.34
C ASN A 103 -12.62 -13.76 3.93
N ASP A 104 -12.84 -13.93 2.62
CA ASP A 104 -13.08 -15.17 1.91
C ASP A 104 -12.13 -15.25 0.73
N ARG A 105 -11.64 -16.46 0.43
CA ARG A 105 -10.62 -16.68 -0.59
C ARG A 105 -11.06 -16.22 -1.97
N GLU A 106 -12.24 -16.63 -2.40
CA GLU A 106 -12.71 -16.39 -3.78
C GLU A 106 -13.01 -14.91 -3.99
N LEU A 107 -13.64 -14.27 -3.01
CA LEU A 107 -13.94 -12.84 -3.04
C LEU A 107 -12.65 -12.00 -3.03
N THR A 108 -11.68 -12.35 -2.18
CA THR A 108 -10.38 -11.66 -2.12
C THR A 108 -9.63 -11.75 -3.44
N MET A 109 -9.50 -12.97 -4.00
CA MET A 109 -8.79 -13.18 -5.27
C MET A 109 -9.44 -12.45 -6.45
N ARG A 110 -10.77 -12.27 -6.42
CA ARG A 110 -11.52 -11.60 -7.49
C ARG A 110 -11.55 -10.08 -7.34
N GLU A 111 -11.66 -9.56 -6.13
CA GLU A 111 -12.03 -8.15 -5.91
C GLU A 111 -10.92 -7.29 -5.26
N LEU A 112 -9.98 -7.91 -4.53
CA LEU A 112 -8.92 -7.21 -3.80
C LEU A 112 -7.57 -7.27 -4.55
N THR A 113 -7.57 -6.94 -5.84
CA THR A 113 -6.37 -7.01 -6.69
C THR A 113 -6.23 -5.77 -7.60
N PRO A 114 -5.00 -5.43 -8.03
CA PRO A 114 -4.79 -4.39 -9.05
C PRO A 114 -5.63 -4.58 -10.31
N ALA A 115 -5.86 -5.83 -10.74
CA ALA A 115 -6.63 -6.14 -11.94
C ALA A 115 -8.11 -5.74 -11.80
N ALA A 116 -8.69 -5.88 -10.60
CA ALA A 116 -10.08 -5.52 -10.33
C ALA A 116 -10.29 -3.99 -10.14
N VAL A 117 -9.27 -3.28 -9.67
CA VAL A 117 -9.38 -1.88 -9.22
C VAL A 117 -8.91 -0.87 -10.28
N THR A 118 -8.01 -1.27 -11.17
CA THR A 118 -7.38 -0.38 -12.16
C THR A 118 -8.41 0.41 -12.98
N GLY A 119 -8.28 1.74 -13.00
CA GLY A 119 -9.17 2.63 -13.75
C GLY A 119 -10.51 2.93 -13.07
N THR A 120 -10.75 2.44 -11.86
CA THR A 120 -11.94 2.76 -11.05
C THR A 120 -11.62 3.79 -9.96
N LEU A 121 -12.65 4.30 -9.28
CA LEU A 121 -12.50 5.09 -8.05
C LEU A 121 -12.56 4.24 -6.77
N ASN A 122 -12.75 2.93 -6.88
CA ASN A 122 -12.94 2.06 -5.72
C ASN A 122 -11.63 1.93 -4.93
N THR A 123 -11.74 1.93 -3.60
CA THR A 123 -10.63 1.72 -2.65
C THR A 123 -10.95 0.54 -1.73
N PRO A 124 -10.86 -0.71 -2.25
CA PRO A 124 -11.25 -1.88 -1.48
C PRO A 124 -10.28 -2.19 -0.34
N VAL A 125 -10.81 -2.74 0.75
CA VAL A 125 -10.09 -3.22 1.92
C VAL A 125 -10.65 -4.59 2.31
N GLY A 126 -9.81 -5.52 2.74
CA GLY A 126 -10.21 -6.88 3.17
C GLY A 126 -9.14 -7.53 4.03
#